data_AF-A0A7R7XXH0-F1
#
_entry.id   AF-A0A7R7XXH0-F1
#
_cell.length_a   1.000
_cell.length_b   1.000
_cell.length_c   1.000
_cell.angle_alpha   90.00
_cell.angle_beta   90.00
_cell.angle_gamma   90.00
#
_symmetry.space_group_name_H-M   'P 1'
#
loop_
_entity.id
_entity.type
_entity.pdbx_description
1 polymer ?
#
loop_
_entity_poly.entity_id
_entity_poly.type
_entity_poly.pdbx_seq_one_letter_code
_entity_poly.pdbx_strand_id
1 'polypeptide(L)'
;MPPSNKPPSQPADLQFERKNHDMVKLPKYARIHKRPIPHAPIASPYAGPSTPKTIYISSSTPYMSAVKRVQKLLRHAEKRATASVSAAVAGKSKQQKRTYGNQNQNQQERLLAALARGEEREQLSSEEVFVKATGKAMKVALRVGRWFESGGREAEYKVRVTTGSVLVVDDVEEDEEGREGLLKEVEGTKNGAGGAQGGSEDTTMLTTTTLSGAGDTTLMTENSKESATSDETAIDAPSKPLSKSQLRKRKRAAGLAASIAETELPETRTRWVNSVEVAISLK
;
A
#
# COMPACT_ATOMS: atom_id res chain seq x y z
N MET A 1 48.15 13.18 26.34
CA MET A 1 47.62 13.49 24.99
C MET A 1 46.28 12.81 24.84
N PRO A 2 45.18 13.51 24.54
CA PRO A 2 43.90 12.86 24.33
C PRO A 2 43.86 12.19 22.94
N PRO A 3 43.24 11.01 22.79
CA PRO A 3 43.15 10.32 21.51
C PRO A 3 42.16 11.03 20.57
N SER A 4 42.62 11.25 19.33
CA SER A 4 41.87 11.81 18.21
C SER A 4 40.67 10.91 17.85
N ASN A 5 39.46 11.38 18.13
CA ASN A 5 38.23 10.72 17.74
C ASN A 5 37.93 11.01 16.26
N LYS A 6 38.30 10.08 15.37
CA LYS A 6 38.00 10.16 13.94
C LYS A 6 36.51 9.84 13.76
N PRO A 7 35.70 10.70 13.12
CA PRO A 7 34.29 10.40 12.92
C PRO A 7 34.14 9.14 12.05
N PRO A 8 33.16 8.27 12.32
CA PRO A 8 32.92 7.07 11.53
C PRO A 8 32.61 7.46 10.08
N SER A 9 33.28 6.81 9.13
CA SER A 9 33.07 7.03 7.70
C SER A 9 31.62 6.76 7.35
N GLN A 10 30.96 7.71 6.70
CA GLN A 10 29.60 7.53 6.19
C GLN A 10 29.55 6.27 5.30
N PRO A 11 28.53 5.40 5.44
CA PRO A 11 28.41 4.24 4.58
C PRO A 11 28.31 4.71 3.13
N ALA A 12 28.99 3.99 2.22
CA ALA A 12 28.93 4.27 0.79
C ALA A 12 27.48 4.38 0.33
N ASP A 13 27.17 5.41 -0.44
CA ASP A 13 25.82 5.74 -0.88
C ASP A 13 25.26 4.56 -1.69
N LEU A 14 24.39 3.76 -1.06
CA LEU A 14 23.83 2.54 -1.65
C LEU A 14 22.88 2.93 -2.79
N GLN A 15 23.38 2.94 -4.02
CA GLN A 15 22.57 3.21 -5.20
C GLN A 15 21.89 1.93 -5.68
N PHE A 16 20.58 1.84 -5.45
CA PHE A 16 19.75 0.74 -5.96
C PHE A 16 19.18 1.12 -7.33
N GLU A 17 19.28 0.21 -8.31
CA GLU A 17 18.62 0.39 -9.61
C GLU A 17 17.10 0.45 -9.41
N ARG A 18 16.45 1.47 -9.99
CA ARG A 18 14.99 1.70 -9.89
C ARG A 18 14.20 0.77 -10.79
N LYS A 19 14.44 -0.53 -10.69
CA LYS A 19 13.72 -1.56 -11.41
C LYS A 19 13.30 -2.67 -10.46
N ASN A 20 12.07 -3.14 -10.62
CA ASN A 20 11.66 -4.41 -10.04
C ASN A 20 12.24 -5.49 -10.95
N HIS A 21 13.47 -5.94 -10.66
CA HIS A 21 14.01 -7.13 -11.30
C HIS A 21 13.05 -8.30 -11.06
N ASP A 22 13.02 -9.26 -11.99
CA ASP A 22 12.09 -10.39 -11.99
C ASP A 22 12.11 -11.08 -10.62
N MET A 23 11.13 -10.71 -9.79
CA MET A 23 11.19 -11.04 -8.38
C MET A 23 10.99 -12.55 -8.28
N VAL A 24 11.95 -13.25 -7.67
CA VAL A 24 11.90 -14.70 -7.50
C VAL A 24 10.53 -15.09 -6.94
N LYS A 25 9.85 -15.99 -7.65
CA LYS A 25 8.56 -16.51 -7.20
C LYS A 25 8.80 -17.27 -5.92
N LEU A 26 8.23 -16.75 -4.84
CA LEU A 26 8.29 -17.43 -3.56
C LEU A 26 7.49 -18.73 -3.64
N PRO A 27 7.95 -19.81 -2.97
CA PRO A 27 7.19 -21.04 -2.82
C PRO A 27 5.83 -20.78 -2.18
N LYS A 28 4.87 -21.69 -2.40
CA LYS A 28 3.49 -21.55 -1.90
C LYS A 28 3.41 -21.46 -0.37
N TYR A 29 4.37 -22.04 0.33
CA TYR A 29 4.46 -22.00 1.79
C TYR A 29 5.13 -20.73 2.32
N ALA A 30 5.56 -19.80 1.47
CA ALA A 30 6.17 -18.55 1.92
C ALA A 30 5.17 -17.39 1.76
N ARG A 31 4.98 -16.62 2.83
CA ARG A 31 4.06 -15.47 2.88
C ARG A 31 4.83 -14.17 2.99
N ILE A 32 4.32 -13.14 2.31
CA ILE A 32 4.94 -11.80 2.32
C ILE A 32 4.20 -10.91 3.31
N HIS A 33 4.91 -10.48 4.34
CA HIS A 33 4.44 -9.50 5.31
C HIS A 33 4.97 -8.11 4.94
N LYS A 34 4.05 -7.17 4.67
CA LYS A 34 4.43 -5.84 4.20
C LYS A 34 4.83 -4.96 5.37
N ARG A 35 6.02 -4.36 5.32
CA ARG A 35 6.40 -3.35 6.31
C ARG A 35 5.69 -2.02 6.03
N PRO A 36 5.29 -1.28 7.08
CA PRO A 36 4.83 0.09 6.91
C PRO A 36 5.90 0.95 6.23
N ILE A 37 5.50 1.75 5.25
CA ILE A 37 6.43 2.65 4.55
C ILE A 37 6.79 3.81 5.51
N PRO A 38 8.07 4.02 5.85
CA PRO A 38 8.45 5.14 6.68
C PRO A 38 8.17 6.45 5.94
N HIS A 39 7.54 7.39 6.63
CA HIS A 39 7.25 8.71 6.09
C HIS A 39 7.70 9.79 7.07
N ALA A 40 7.99 10.98 6.55
CA ALA A 40 8.36 12.12 7.38
C ALA A 40 7.25 12.46 8.39
N PRO A 41 7.60 13.02 9.56
CA PRO A 41 6.61 13.49 10.51
C PRO A 41 5.74 14.59 9.88
N ILE A 42 4.45 14.59 10.22
CA ILE A 42 3.52 15.58 9.72
C ILE A 42 3.80 16.92 10.40
N ALA A 43 4.10 17.95 9.60
CA ALA A 43 4.31 19.30 10.11
C ALA A 43 3.05 19.84 10.80
N SER A 44 3.23 20.71 11.80
CA SER A 44 2.10 21.32 12.48
C SER A 44 1.30 22.22 11.50
N PRO A 45 -0.04 22.31 11.63
CA PRO A 45 -0.85 23.17 10.75
C PRO A 45 -0.43 24.65 10.81
N TYR A 46 0.13 25.08 11.95
CA TYR A 46 0.57 26.44 12.20
C TYR A 46 2.03 26.70 11.83
N ALA A 47 2.77 25.69 11.37
CA ALA A 47 4.15 25.86 10.94
C ALA A 47 4.23 26.79 9.73
N GLY A 48 5.26 27.64 9.66
CA GLY A 48 5.44 28.65 8.61
C GLY A 48 5.72 28.09 7.21
N PRO A 49 5.97 28.96 6.22
CA PRO A 49 6.23 28.57 4.82
C PRO A 49 7.52 27.76 4.65
N SER A 50 8.49 27.92 5.55
CA SER A 50 9.76 27.16 5.54
C SER A 50 9.59 25.64 5.71
N THR A 51 8.45 25.18 6.22
CA THR A 51 8.20 23.77 6.51
C THR A 51 7.09 23.22 5.63
N PRO A 52 7.35 22.18 4.82
CA PRO A 52 6.37 21.68 3.86
C PRO A 52 5.20 20.99 4.55
N LYS A 53 3.98 21.31 4.13
CA LYS A 53 2.76 20.71 4.67
C LYS A 53 2.39 19.48 3.87
N THR A 54 2.73 18.30 4.39
CA THR A 54 2.49 17.04 3.69
C THR A 54 1.30 16.28 4.26
N ILE A 55 0.38 15.86 3.39
CA ILE A 55 -0.73 14.96 3.69
C ILE A 55 -0.45 13.62 2.99
N TYR A 56 -0.30 12.56 3.77
CA TYR A 56 -0.24 11.19 3.27
C TYR A 56 -1.66 10.63 3.08
N ILE A 57 -1.92 10.04 1.92
CA ILE A 57 -3.22 9.48 1.57
C ILE A 57 -3.14 7.96 1.40
N SER A 58 -4.08 7.25 2.03
CA SER A 58 -4.31 5.82 1.83
C SER A 58 -5.38 5.56 0.76
N SER A 59 -5.48 4.33 0.27
CA SER A 59 -6.56 3.93 -0.65
C SER A 59 -7.95 3.96 -0.01
N SER A 60 -8.04 3.84 1.31
CA SER A 60 -9.29 3.91 2.09
C SER A 60 -9.72 5.34 2.42
N THR A 61 -8.87 6.35 2.18
CA THR A 61 -9.20 7.74 2.49
C THR A 61 -10.36 8.23 1.61
N PRO A 62 -11.47 8.71 2.20
CA PRO A 62 -12.56 9.30 1.41
C PRO A 62 -12.08 10.52 0.64
N TYR A 63 -12.47 10.60 -0.63
CA TYR A 63 -12.04 11.65 -1.54
C TYR A 63 -12.28 13.08 -1.00
N MET A 64 -13.50 13.39 -0.56
CA MET A 64 -13.83 14.72 -0.03
C MET A 64 -13.14 15.02 1.31
N SER A 65 -12.78 14.00 2.09
CA SER A 65 -12.01 14.19 3.32
C SER A 65 -10.59 14.67 2.99
N ALA A 66 -9.96 14.10 1.97
CA ALA A 66 -8.66 14.58 1.49
C ALA A 66 -8.73 16.03 1.00
N VAL A 67 -9.72 16.36 0.17
CA VAL A 67 -9.95 17.74 -0.31
C VAL A 67 -10.09 18.73 0.85
N LYS A 68 -10.96 18.46 1.82
CA LYS A 68 -11.20 19.36 2.95
C LYS A 68 -9.95 19.54 3.83
N ARG A 69 -9.12 18.51 3.98
CA ARG A 69 -7.83 18.61 4.70
C ARG A 69 -6.87 19.55 3.98
N VAL A 70 -6.77 19.46 2.65
CA VAL A 70 -5.96 20.38 1.85
C VAL A 70 -6.49 21.81 1.98
N GLN A 71 -7.79 22.03 1.78
CA GLN A 71 -8.40 23.35 1.92
C GLN A 71 -8.16 23.97 3.30
N LYS A 72 -8.23 23.15 4.38
CA LYS A 72 -7.95 23.64 5.72
C LYS A 72 -6.53 24.18 5.85
N LEU A 73 -5.54 23.49 5.28
CA LEU A 73 -4.14 23.94 5.33
C LEU A 73 -3.91 25.19 4.47
N LEU A 74 -4.53 25.26 3.29
CA LEU A 74 -4.45 26.46 2.43
C LEU A 74 -5.08 27.68 3.12
N ARG A 75 -6.23 27.51 3.79
CA ARG A 75 -6.83 28.58 4.61
C ARG A 75 -5.93 29.03 5.76
N HIS A 76 -5.11 28.15 6.32
CA HIS A 76 -4.12 28.54 7.34
C HIS A 76 -2.98 29.36 6.71
N ALA A 77 -2.56 29.02 5.48
CA ALA A 77 -1.61 29.82 4.73
C ALA A 77 -2.16 31.23 4.43
N GLU A 78 -3.41 31.33 3.97
CA GLU A 78 -4.11 32.62 3.74
C GLU A 78 -4.15 33.50 4.97
N LYS A 79 -4.57 32.92 6.10
CA LYS A 79 -4.63 33.63 7.37
C LYS A 79 -3.26 34.13 7.80
N ARG A 80 -2.18 33.38 7.51
CA ARG A 80 -0.83 33.81 7.85
C ARG A 80 -0.34 34.94 6.95
N ALA A 81 -0.57 34.83 5.64
CA ALA A 81 -0.20 35.87 4.68
C ALA A 81 -0.89 37.21 5.02
N THR A 82 -2.21 37.17 5.23
CA THR A 82 -3.00 38.36 5.61
C THR A 82 -2.70 38.87 7.03
N ALA A 83 -2.32 37.99 7.97
CA ALA A 83 -1.88 38.40 9.31
C ALA A 83 -0.57 39.21 9.26
N SER A 84 0.36 38.84 8.38
CA SER A 84 1.64 39.56 8.25
C SER A 84 1.41 41.00 7.76
N VAL A 85 0.52 41.19 6.78
CA VAL A 85 0.18 42.51 6.23
C VAL A 85 -0.64 43.33 7.21
N SER A 86 -1.65 42.74 7.84
CA SER A 86 -2.43 43.44 8.87
C SER A 86 -1.58 43.86 10.07
N ALA A 87 -0.61 43.04 10.50
CA ALA A 87 0.35 43.41 11.54
C ALA A 87 1.28 44.54 11.10
N ALA A 88 1.79 44.52 9.87
CA ALA A 88 2.62 45.58 9.31
C ALA A 88 1.88 46.93 9.23
N VAL A 89 0.58 46.91 8.91
CA VAL A 89 -0.29 48.09 8.88
C VAL A 89 -0.61 48.58 10.30
N ALA A 90 -0.88 47.67 11.24
CA ALA A 90 -1.20 48.00 12.64
C ALA A 90 0.03 48.51 13.43
N GLY A 91 1.23 48.00 13.17
CA GLY A 91 2.46 48.44 13.81
C GLY A 91 2.81 49.91 13.54
N LYS A 92 2.53 50.38 12.31
CA LYS A 92 2.72 51.79 11.91
C LYS A 92 1.69 52.75 12.54
N SER A 93 0.54 52.25 13.00
CA SER A 93 -0.50 53.11 13.59
C SER A 93 -0.23 53.47 15.06
N LYS A 94 0.53 52.66 15.81
CA LYS A 94 0.86 52.94 17.22
C LYS A 94 1.74 54.19 17.40
N GLN A 95 2.63 54.49 16.45
CA GLN A 95 3.46 55.70 16.47
C GLN A 95 2.68 56.96 16.07
N GLN A 96 1.62 56.84 15.26
CA GLN A 96 0.75 57.97 14.84
C GLN A 96 -0.51 58.14 15.70
N LYS A 97 -0.72 57.30 16.73
CA LYS A 97 -1.93 57.30 17.57
C LYS A 97 -2.08 58.51 18.50
N ARG A 98 -1.15 59.47 18.47
CA ARG A 98 -1.21 60.67 19.30
C ARG A 98 -1.91 61.88 18.68
N THR A 99 -2.31 61.85 17.39
CA THR A 99 -2.61 63.13 16.72
C THR A 99 -3.99 63.29 16.06
N TYR A 100 -4.69 62.30 15.49
CA TYR A 100 -6.02 62.57 14.87
C TYR A 100 -6.98 61.38 14.90
N GLY A 101 -8.22 61.63 15.35
CA GLY A 101 -9.29 60.66 15.65
C GLY A 101 -10.11 60.16 14.46
N ASN A 102 -9.50 59.89 13.30
CA ASN A 102 -10.23 59.36 12.13
C ASN A 102 -9.41 58.29 11.37
N GLN A 103 -9.13 57.15 12.03
CA GLN A 103 -8.11 56.18 11.56
C GLN A 103 -8.66 54.91 10.90
N ASN A 104 -9.94 54.57 11.01
CA ASN A 104 -10.45 53.28 10.53
C ASN A 104 -10.48 53.17 9.00
N GLN A 105 -10.78 54.26 8.28
CA GLN A 105 -10.80 54.26 6.81
C GLN A 105 -9.38 54.11 6.21
N ASN A 106 -8.38 54.80 6.80
CA ASN A 106 -7.00 54.78 6.31
C ASN A 106 -6.29 53.43 6.54
N GLN A 107 -6.68 52.68 7.57
CA GLN A 107 -6.13 51.33 7.80
C GLN A 107 -6.60 50.36 6.72
N GLN A 108 -7.88 50.40 6.39
CA GLN A 108 -8.46 49.55 5.36
C GLN A 108 -7.91 49.89 3.98
N GLU A 109 -7.75 51.18 3.67
CA GLU A 109 -7.12 51.64 2.42
C GLU A 109 -5.64 51.22 2.32
N ARG A 110 -4.88 51.28 3.42
CA ARG A 110 -3.48 50.80 3.45
C ARG A 110 -3.36 49.29 3.31
N LEU A 111 -4.27 48.53 3.92
CA LEU A 111 -4.38 47.08 3.72
C LEU A 111 -4.70 46.77 2.26
N LEU A 112 -5.69 47.46 1.69
CA LEU A 112 -6.06 47.33 0.27
C LEU A 112 -4.89 47.68 -0.66
N ALA A 113 -4.10 48.70 -0.33
CA ALA A 113 -2.92 49.10 -1.09
C ALA A 113 -1.72 48.13 -0.93
N ALA A 114 -1.60 47.43 0.20
CA ALA A 114 -0.60 46.38 0.38
C ALA A 114 -1.01 45.10 -0.37
N LEU A 115 -2.30 44.75 -0.30
CA LEU A 115 -2.92 43.70 -1.13
C LEU A 115 -2.71 43.96 -2.62
N ALA A 116 -2.96 45.19 -3.09
CA ALA A 116 -2.76 45.59 -4.48
C ALA A 116 -1.28 45.57 -4.93
N ARG A 117 -0.33 45.72 -3.99
CA ARG A 117 1.12 45.63 -4.29
C ARG A 117 1.62 44.21 -4.48
N GLY A 118 0.82 43.20 -4.15
CA GLY A 118 1.15 41.80 -4.43
C GLY A 118 2.12 41.14 -3.45
N GLU A 119 2.51 41.81 -2.35
CA GLU A 119 3.38 41.22 -1.30
C GLU A 119 2.74 39.97 -0.68
N GLU A 120 1.41 39.91 -0.61
CA GLU A 120 0.69 38.71 -0.15
C GLU A 120 0.77 37.56 -1.16
N ARG A 121 0.82 37.86 -2.46
CA ARG A 121 0.77 36.85 -3.52
C ARG A 121 2.02 35.97 -3.52
N GLU A 122 3.17 36.56 -3.23
CA GLU A 122 4.43 35.82 -3.10
C GLU A 122 4.41 34.91 -1.86
N GLN A 123 3.87 35.39 -0.74
CA GLN A 123 3.75 34.60 0.48
C GLN A 123 2.73 33.45 0.32
N LEU A 124 1.60 33.71 -0.34
CA LEU A 124 0.56 32.71 -0.62
C LEU A 124 1.06 31.60 -1.55
N SER A 125 1.86 31.96 -2.54
CA SER A 125 2.45 30.98 -3.47
C SER A 125 3.63 30.21 -2.87
N SER A 126 4.30 30.76 -1.83
CA SER A 126 5.42 30.10 -1.15
C SER A 126 5.00 28.91 -0.28
N GLU A 127 3.76 28.89 0.21
CA GLU A 127 3.29 27.86 1.14
C GLU A 127 2.49 26.77 0.41
N GLU A 128 3.21 25.78 -0.11
CA GLU A 128 2.62 24.65 -0.83
C GLU A 128 2.18 23.52 0.13
N VAL A 129 1.04 22.91 -0.18
CA VAL A 129 0.54 21.69 0.48
C VAL A 129 0.79 20.50 -0.44
N PHE A 130 1.56 19.54 0.05
CA PHE A 130 1.91 18.32 -0.68
C PHE A 130 0.97 17.18 -0.31
N VAL A 131 0.39 16.54 -1.32
CA VAL A 131 -0.41 15.33 -1.16
C VAL A 131 0.39 14.16 -1.70
N LYS A 132 0.89 13.30 -0.81
CA LYS A 132 1.72 12.14 -1.17
C LYS A 132 0.89 10.86 -1.09
N ALA A 133 0.97 10.05 -2.15
CA ALA A 133 0.27 8.77 -2.24
C ALA A 133 1.11 7.73 -3.00
N THR A 134 0.91 6.46 -2.67
CA THR A 134 1.59 5.31 -3.31
C THR A 134 0.57 4.28 -3.80
N GLY A 135 0.92 3.53 -4.84
CA GLY A 135 0.11 2.41 -5.35
C GLY A 135 -1.36 2.76 -5.62
N LYS A 136 -2.30 1.96 -5.05
CA LYS A 136 -3.75 2.16 -5.25
C LYS A 136 -4.26 3.54 -4.80
N ALA A 137 -3.57 4.19 -3.85
CA ALA A 137 -3.96 5.49 -3.33
C ALA A 137 -3.71 6.64 -4.34
N MET A 138 -2.86 6.42 -5.36
CA MET A 138 -2.59 7.42 -6.40
C MET A 138 -3.87 7.89 -7.10
N LYS A 139 -4.83 7.00 -7.32
CA LYS A 139 -6.14 7.34 -7.90
C LYS A 139 -6.91 8.37 -7.07
N VAL A 140 -6.76 8.37 -5.75
CA VAL A 140 -7.40 9.35 -4.86
C VAL A 140 -6.65 10.68 -4.94
N ALA A 141 -5.32 10.67 -4.85
CA ALA A 141 -4.51 11.88 -4.90
C ALA A 141 -4.67 12.66 -6.22
N LEU A 142 -4.67 11.97 -7.37
CA LEU A 142 -4.90 12.60 -8.68
C LEU A 142 -6.31 13.20 -8.80
N ARG A 143 -7.33 12.53 -8.26
CA ARG A 143 -8.68 13.09 -8.20
C ARG A 143 -8.72 14.36 -7.36
N VAL A 144 -7.99 14.40 -6.23
CA VAL A 144 -7.88 15.60 -5.39
C VAL A 144 -7.21 16.73 -6.17
N GLY A 145 -6.09 16.48 -6.86
CA GLY A 145 -5.46 17.48 -7.72
C GLY A 145 -6.42 18.05 -8.77
N ARG A 146 -7.10 17.16 -9.50
CA ARG A 146 -8.11 17.55 -10.50
C ARG A 146 -9.25 18.37 -9.90
N TRP A 147 -9.61 18.16 -8.63
CA TRP A 147 -10.63 18.97 -7.96
C TRP A 147 -10.20 20.43 -7.80
N PHE A 148 -8.92 20.69 -7.49
CA PHE A 148 -8.41 22.06 -7.34
C PHE A 148 -8.19 22.76 -8.68
N GLU A 149 -8.05 22.00 -9.77
CA GLU A 149 -8.07 22.55 -11.13
C GLU A 149 -9.51 22.77 -11.62
N SER A 150 -10.35 21.73 -11.61
CA SER A 150 -11.66 21.77 -12.27
C SER A 150 -12.68 22.73 -11.62
N GLY A 151 -13.62 23.25 -12.42
CA GLY A 151 -14.81 23.97 -11.96
C GLY A 151 -14.59 25.46 -11.68
N GLY A 152 -13.77 26.14 -12.49
CA GLY A 152 -13.52 27.58 -12.38
C GLY A 152 -12.54 27.99 -11.27
N ARG A 153 -11.90 27.01 -10.61
CA ARG A 153 -10.97 27.22 -9.50
C ARG A 153 -9.50 27.27 -9.93
N GLU A 154 -9.25 27.10 -11.23
CA GLU A 154 -7.92 27.27 -11.85
C GLU A 154 -7.35 28.67 -11.63
N ALA A 155 -8.21 29.67 -11.44
CA ALA A 155 -7.77 31.03 -11.12
C ALA A 155 -7.23 31.17 -9.69
N GLU A 156 -7.71 30.34 -8.77
CA GLU A 156 -7.42 30.42 -7.32
C GLU A 156 -6.24 29.52 -6.92
N TYR A 157 -6.12 28.33 -7.53
CA TYR A 157 -5.13 27.33 -7.14
C TYR A 157 -4.12 27.03 -8.26
N LYS A 158 -2.89 26.72 -7.84
CA LYS A 158 -1.83 26.16 -8.67
C LYS A 158 -1.58 24.72 -8.23
N VAL A 159 -1.64 23.79 -9.19
CA VAL A 159 -1.41 22.36 -8.95
C VAL A 159 -0.20 21.90 -9.75
N ARG A 160 0.71 21.16 -9.10
CA ARG A 160 1.89 20.56 -9.73
C ARG A 160 1.97 19.08 -9.34
N VAL A 161 2.06 18.20 -10.33
CA VAL A 161 2.12 16.75 -10.11
C VAL A 161 3.55 16.27 -10.38
N THR A 162 4.14 15.61 -9.41
CA THR A 162 5.46 14.96 -9.52
C THR A 162 5.27 13.45 -9.33
N THR A 163 5.81 12.66 -10.24
CA THR A 163 5.83 11.20 -10.13
C THR A 163 7.14 10.74 -9.52
N GLY A 164 7.10 9.63 -8.79
CA GLY A 164 8.29 9.06 -8.18
C GLY A 164 8.12 7.56 -7.91
N SER A 165 9.12 7.01 -7.25
CA SER A 165 9.12 5.62 -6.80
C SER A 165 9.74 5.53 -5.41
N VAL A 166 9.17 4.70 -4.55
CA VAL A 166 9.64 4.45 -3.17
C VAL A 166 10.09 3.00 -3.07
N LEU A 167 11.29 2.77 -2.53
CA LEU A 167 11.78 1.44 -2.21
C LEU A 167 11.10 0.97 -0.93
N VAL A 168 10.52 -0.23 -0.97
CA VAL A 168 9.84 -0.86 0.16
C VAL A 168 10.50 -2.20 0.43
N VAL A 169 10.75 -2.49 1.70
CA VAL A 169 11.24 -3.78 2.18
C VAL A 169 10.05 -4.52 2.77
N ASP A 170 9.74 -5.70 2.26
CA ASP A 170 8.75 -6.60 2.82
C ASP A 170 9.47 -7.82 3.44
N ASP A 171 8.89 -8.39 4.50
CA ASP A 171 9.36 -9.60 5.16
C ASP A 171 8.82 -10.83 4.45
N VAL A 172 9.61 -11.90 4.43
CA VAL A 172 9.22 -13.21 3.91
C VAL A 172 9.25 -14.20 5.08
N GLU A 173 8.09 -14.71 5.44
CA GLU A 173 7.93 -15.70 6.51
C GLU A 173 7.54 -17.04 5.92
N GLU A 174 8.11 -18.11 6.48
CA GLU A 174 7.70 -19.48 6.19
C GLU A 174 6.43 -19.82 6.97
N ASP A 175 5.37 -20.18 6.24
CA ASP A 175 4.17 -20.79 6.78
C ASP A 175 4.48 -22.27 7.03
N GLU A 176 4.81 -22.63 8.27
CA GLU A 176 5.17 -24.00 8.66
C GLU A 176 4.06 -25.01 8.30
N GLU A 177 2.79 -24.65 8.50
CA GLU A 177 1.64 -25.48 8.17
C GLU A 177 1.49 -25.63 6.65
N GLY A 178 1.72 -24.56 5.90
CA GLY A 178 1.78 -24.59 4.44
C GLY A 178 2.94 -25.44 3.90
N ARG A 179 4.09 -25.44 4.58
CA ARG A 179 5.27 -26.24 4.25
C ARG A 179 5.00 -27.72 4.52
N GLU A 180 4.45 -28.04 5.68
CA GLU A 180 4.06 -29.40 6.04
C GLU A 180 2.94 -29.96 5.15
N GLY A 181 1.92 -29.17 4.84
CA GLY A 181 0.84 -29.57 3.94
C GLY A 181 1.39 -29.89 2.54
N LEU A 182 2.31 -29.06 2.03
CA LEU A 182 2.97 -29.31 0.75
C LEU A 182 3.84 -30.56 0.78
N LEU A 183 4.56 -30.82 1.87
CA LEU A 183 5.35 -32.04 2.05
C LEU A 183 4.45 -33.28 2.12
N LYS A 184 3.31 -33.21 2.83
CA LYS A 184 2.30 -34.27 2.90
C LYS A 184 1.64 -34.57 1.54
N GLU A 185 1.33 -33.55 0.74
CA GLU A 185 0.82 -33.74 -0.63
C GLU A 185 1.85 -34.41 -1.56
N VAL A 186 3.11 -34.01 -1.43
CA VAL A 186 4.23 -34.58 -2.18
C VAL A 186 4.48 -36.03 -1.77
N GLU A 187 4.39 -36.34 -0.48
CA GLU A 187 4.53 -37.69 0.06
C GLU A 187 3.34 -38.59 -0.28
N GLY A 188 2.11 -38.09 -0.17
CA GLY A 188 0.89 -38.79 -0.61
C GLY A 188 0.91 -39.10 -2.10
N THR A 189 1.56 -38.26 -2.93
CA THR A 189 1.77 -38.53 -4.36
C THR A 189 2.88 -39.57 -4.61
N LYS A 190 3.83 -39.74 -3.69
CA LYS A 190 4.83 -40.82 -3.73
C LYS A 190 4.21 -42.16 -3.30
N ASN A 191 3.41 -42.17 -2.23
CA ASN A 191 2.90 -43.38 -1.58
C ASN A 191 1.53 -43.86 -2.12
N GLY A 192 0.70 -42.97 -2.69
CA GLY A 192 -0.65 -43.27 -3.19
C GLY A 192 -0.71 -43.92 -4.58
N ALA A 193 -0.20 -45.14 -4.72
CA ALA A 193 -0.44 -46.00 -5.89
C ALA A 193 -0.97 -47.39 -5.48
N GLY A 194 -1.90 -47.43 -4.52
CA GLY A 194 -2.59 -48.63 -4.08
C GLY A 194 -4.03 -48.33 -3.70
N GLY A 195 -4.89 -48.04 -4.69
CA GLY A 195 -6.32 -47.84 -4.47
C GLY A 195 -6.94 -46.74 -5.32
N ALA A 196 -7.11 -46.98 -6.62
CA ALA A 196 -8.04 -46.21 -7.44
C ALA A 196 -8.59 -47.13 -8.53
N GLN A 197 -9.72 -47.77 -8.21
CA GLN A 197 -10.53 -48.50 -9.17
C GLN A 197 -11.68 -47.58 -9.60
N GLY A 198 -11.61 -47.13 -10.86
CA GLY A 198 -12.73 -46.83 -11.77
C GLY A 198 -13.78 -45.78 -11.39
N GLY A 199 -13.96 -44.76 -12.25
CA GLY A 199 -15.19 -43.96 -12.27
C GLY A 199 -15.16 -42.68 -13.10
N SER A 200 -15.24 -42.84 -14.43
CA SER A 200 -15.64 -41.90 -15.50
C SER A 200 -15.41 -40.38 -15.41
N GLU A 201 -14.75 -39.90 -16.48
CA GLU A 201 -14.91 -38.56 -17.04
C GLU A 201 -16.40 -38.26 -17.33
N ASP A 202 -16.92 -37.14 -16.83
CA ASP A 202 -17.94 -36.41 -17.58
C ASP A 202 -17.66 -34.91 -17.53
N THR A 203 -17.75 -34.33 -18.71
CA THR A 203 -17.47 -32.96 -19.07
C THR A 203 -18.73 -32.15 -18.81
N THR A 204 -18.72 -31.25 -17.83
CA THR A 204 -19.67 -30.13 -17.83
C THR A 204 -19.02 -28.86 -17.31
N MET A 205 -18.96 -27.90 -18.22
CA MET A 205 -18.69 -26.50 -17.97
C MET A 205 -19.87 -25.85 -17.24
N LEU A 206 -19.53 -24.76 -16.55
CA LEU A 206 -20.34 -23.57 -16.27
C LEU A 206 -21.16 -23.43 -14.97
N THR A 207 -20.89 -22.26 -14.36
CA THR A 207 -21.78 -21.30 -13.69
C THR A 207 -22.23 -21.48 -12.24
N THR A 208 -21.72 -20.55 -11.42
CA THR A 208 -22.45 -19.64 -10.51
C THR A 208 -23.96 -19.87 -10.35
N THR A 209 -24.46 -19.89 -9.10
CA THR A 209 -25.50 -18.97 -8.54
C THR A 209 -26.26 -19.63 -7.37
N THR A 210 -26.15 -19.00 -6.20
CA THR A 210 -27.08 -18.84 -5.05
C THR A 210 -28.15 -19.89 -4.64
N LEU A 211 -28.18 -20.06 -3.30
CA LEU A 211 -29.33 -20.09 -2.36
C LEU A 211 -30.24 -21.32 -2.19
N SER A 212 -30.45 -21.62 -0.90
CA SER A 212 -31.68 -22.05 -0.20
C SER A 212 -32.23 -23.47 -0.35
N GLY A 213 -32.41 -24.12 0.80
CA GLY A 213 -33.77 -24.40 1.30
C GLY A 213 -34.32 -25.82 1.13
N ALA A 214 -34.41 -26.52 2.28
CA ALA A 214 -35.51 -27.39 2.73
C ALA A 214 -35.94 -28.63 1.91
N GLY A 215 -35.91 -29.78 2.61
CA GLY A 215 -37.12 -30.59 2.76
C GLY A 215 -37.11 -32.01 2.16
N ASP A 216 -37.47 -32.95 3.03
CA ASP A 216 -38.33 -34.13 2.77
C ASP A 216 -37.69 -35.44 2.24
N THR A 217 -37.58 -36.49 3.09
CA THR A 217 -38.49 -37.67 3.27
C THR A 217 -38.07 -38.85 2.37
N THR A 218 -38.11 -40.15 2.66
CA THR A 218 -38.35 -41.06 3.80
C THR A 218 -37.95 -42.48 3.28
N LEU A 219 -37.77 -43.45 4.19
CA LEU A 219 -37.96 -44.93 4.02
C LEU A 219 -36.72 -45.84 3.87
N MET A 220 -36.23 -46.29 5.03
CA MET A 220 -36.18 -47.69 5.50
C MET A 220 -36.28 -48.82 4.45
N THR A 221 -35.29 -49.73 4.42
CA THR A 221 -35.55 -51.18 4.42
C THR A 221 -34.34 -51.93 5.01
N GLU A 222 -34.62 -52.74 6.01
CA GLU A 222 -33.73 -53.65 6.72
C GLU A 222 -33.44 -54.89 5.85
N ASN A 223 -32.23 -55.46 5.92
CA ASN A 223 -32.12 -56.92 5.98
C ASN A 223 -30.78 -57.40 6.53
N SER A 224 -30.90 -58.28 7.51
CA SER A 224 -29.85 -58.90 8.32
C SER A 224 -29.20 -60.08 7.58
N LYS A 225 -27.87 -60.22 7.68
CA LYS A 225 -27.20 -61.53 7.80
C LYS A 225 -25.73 -61.42 8.26
N GLU A 226 -25.53 -61.70 9.54
CA GLU A 226 -24.33 -62.37 10.10
C GLU A 226 -24.17 -63.74 9.42
N SER A 227 -23.05 -64.46 9.38
CA SER A 227 -21.66 -64.36 9.80
C SER A 227 -20.94 -65.52 9.09
N ALA A 228 -19.64 -65.41 8.80
CA ALA A 228 -18.69 -66.54 8.82
C ALA A 228 -17.28 -66.04 8.51
N THR A 229 -16.41 -66.18 9.50
CA THR A 229 -14.96 -66.10 9.44
C THR A 229 -14.36 -67.34 8.77
N SER A 230 -13.29 -67.17 7.98
CA SER A 230 -12.13 -68.10 7.95
C SER A 230 -10.93 -67.42 7.31
N ASP A 231 -9.77 -67.78 7.84
CA ASP A 231 -8.42 -67.23 7.75
C ASP A 231 -7.67 -67.46 6.42
N GLU A 232 -6.50 -66.80 6.34
CA GLU A 232 -5.30 -67.08 5.52
C GLU A 232 -5.38 -66.69 4.02
N THR A 233 -4.37 -66.14 3.34
CA THR A 233 -2.90 -66.11 3.55
C THR A 233 -2.30 -64.96 2.73
N ALA A 234 -1.19 -64.40 3.21
CA ALA A 234 -0.33 -63.48 2.46
C ALA A 234 0.35 -64.19 1.29
N ILE A 235 0.27 -63.65 0.07
CA ILE A 235 1.25 -63.91 -0.99
C ILE A 235 1.48 -62.61 -1.81
N ASP A 236 2.76 -62.26 -1.85
CA ASP A 236 3.43 -61.18 -2.56
C ASP A 236 3.07 -61.15 -4.07
N ALA A 237 2.57 -60.01 -4.56
CA ALA A 237 2.23 -59.81 -5.98
C ALA A 237 3.09 -58.68 -6.58
N PRO A 238 3.78 -58.92 -7.71
CA PRO A 238 4.68 -57.93 -8.29
C PRO A 238 3.90 -56.71 -8.80
N SER A 239 4.30 -55.54 -8.31
CA SER A 239 3.72 -54.24 -8.63
C SER A 239 3.61 -54.03 -10.15
N LYS A 240 2.40 -53.72 -10.64
CA LYS A 240 2.17 -53.31 -12.04
C LYS A 240 3.06 -52.11 -12.40
N PRO A 241 3.65 -52.05 -13.61
CA PRO A 241 4.48 -50.92 -14.02
C PRO A 241 3.62 -49.65 -14.12
N LEU A 242 4.08 -48.60 -13.43
CA LEU A 242 3.41 -47.30 -13.36
C LEU A 242 3.20 -46.71 -14.76
N SER A 243 2.06 -46.04 -14.96
CA SER A 243 1.79 -45.36 -16.23
C SER A 243 2.77 -44.19 -16.45
N LYS A 244 3.06 -43.85 -17.72
CA LYS A 244 3.93 -42.71 -18.09
C LYS A 244 3.50 -41.39 -17.42
N SER A 245 2.19 -41.22 -17.16
CA SER A 245 1.64 -40.06 -16.45
C SER A 245 2.01 -40.06 -14.96
N GLN A 246 1.92 -41.21 -14.28
CA GLN A 246 2.31 -41.38 -12.88
C GLN A 246 3.81 -41.17 -12.65
N LEU A 247 4.66 -41.68 -13.57
CA LEU A 247 6.10 -41.43 -13.55
C LEU A 247 6.43 -39.93 -13.72
N ARG A 248 5.74 -39.23 -14.64
CA ARG A 248 5.89 -37.77 -14.79
C ARG A 248 5.44 -37.00 -13.55
N LYS A 249 4.34 -37.41 -12.91
CA LYS A 249 3.83 -36.80 -11.67
C LYS A 249 4.82 -37.00 -10.51
N ARG A 250 5.35 -38.22 -10.34
CA ARG A 250 6.37 -38.54 -9.33
C ARG A 250 7.68 -37.80 -9.56
N LYS A 251 8.15 -37.69 -10.80
CA LYS A 251 9.36 -36.92 -11.14
C LYS A 251 9.20 -35.43 -10.78
N ARG A 252 8.01 -34.85 -11.01
CA ARG A 252 7.70 -33.47 -10.60
C ARG A 252 7.64 -33.32 -9.07
N ALA A 253 7.01 -34.27 -8.37
CA ALA A 253 6.91 -34.26 -6.91
C ALA A 253 8.30 -34.43 -6.23
N ALA A 254 9.17 -35.29 -6.76
CA ALA A 254 10.54 -35.44 -6.28
C ALA A 254 11.39 -34.20 -6.53
N GLY A 255 11.26 -33.55 -7.70
CA GLY A 255 11.91 -32.27 -7.97
C GLY A 255 11.43 -31.16 -7.04
N LEU A 256 10.14 -31.15 -6.68
CA LEU A 256 9.59 -30.19 -5.72
C LEU A 256 10.16 -30.43 -4.31
N ALA A 257 10.20 -31.69 -3.85
CA ALA A 257 10.77 -32.04 -2.55
C ALA A 257 12.24 -31.63 -2.41
N ALA A 258 13.05 -31.86 -3.46
CA ALA A 258 14.45 -31.45 -3.48
C ALA A 258 14.59 -29.93 -3.42
N SER A 259 13.77 -29.18 -4.17
CA SER A 259 13.78 -27.71 -4.11
C SER A 259 13.36 -27.14 -2.75
N ILE A 260 12.48 -27.83 -2.03
CA ILE A 260 12.05 -27.44 -0.67
C ILE A 260 13.20 -27.64 0.33
N ALA A 261 14.04 -28.67 0.14
CA ALA A 261 15.13 -28.99 1.05
C ALA A 261 16.40 -28.14 0.83
N GLU A 262 16.63 -27.63 -0.38
CA GLU A 262 17.86 -26.88 -0.72
C GLU A 262 17.69 -25.35 -0.75
N THR A 263 16.46 -24.81 -0.74
CA THR A 263 16.25 -23.37 -0.94
C THR A 263 15.93 -22.67 0.37
N GLU A 264 16.96 -22.14 1.04
CA GLU A 264 16.80 -21.18 2.13
C GLU A 264 16.12 -19.91 1.61
N LEU A 265 14.98 -19.54 2.19
CA LEU A 265 14.19 -18.40 1.73
C LEU A 265 14.88 -17.09 2.14
N PRO A 266 14.90 -16.08 1.25
CA PRO A 266 15.43 -14.79 1.64
C PRO A 266 14.53 -14.18 2.71
N GLU A 267 15.10 -13.78 3.85
CA GLU A 267 14.33 -13.19 4.96
C GLU A 267 13.55 -11.93 4.55
N THR A 268 14.08 -11.16 3.59
CA THR A 268 13.45 -9.92 3.12
C THR A 268 13.43 -9.82 1.60
N ARG A 269 12.41 -9.13 1.09
CA ARG A 269 12.21 -8.85 -0.33
C ARG A 269 12.00 -7.36 -0.54
N THR A 270 12.80 -6.76 -1.40
CA THR A 270 12.67 -5.34 -1.73
C THR A 270 11.86 -5.14 -3.02
N ARG A 271 11.12 -4.04 -3.10
CA ARG A 271 10.38 -3.64 -4.30
C ARG A 271 10.20 -2.14 -4.41
N TRP A 272 10.19 -1.66 -5.63
CA TRP A 272 9.82 -0.30 -5.98
C TRP A 272 8.31 -0.17 -6.13
N VAL A 273 7.76 0.84 -5.46
CA VAL A 273 6.35 1.21 -5.52
C VAL A 273 6.23 2.59 -6.13
N ASN A 274 5.41 2.72 -7.16
CA ASN A 274 5.13 4.02 -7.76
C ASN A 274 4.44 4.94 -6.75
N SER A 275 4.88 6.19 -6.73
CA SER A 275 4.36 7.25 -5.89
C SER A 275 4.01 8.48 -6.72
N VAL A 276 3.10 9.29 -6.17
CA VAL A 276 2.74 10.59 -6.72
C VAL A 276 2.73 11.61 -5.59
N GLU A 277 3.23 12.79 -5.90
CA GLU A 277 3.20 13.97 -5.08
C GLU A 277 2.46 15.08 -5.83
N VAL A 278 1.30 15.48 -5.29
CA VAL A 278 0.51 16.58 -5.84
C VAL A 278 0.72 17.79 -4.93
N ALA A 279 1.47 18.78 -5.40
CA ALA A 279 1.66 20.05 -4.73
C ALA A 279 0.51 20.99 -5.10
N ILE A 280 -0.11 21.62 -4.11
CA ILE A 280 -1.24 22.53 -4.27
C ILE A 280 -0.91 23.81 -3.51
N SER A 281 -0.98 24.95 -4.18
CA SER A 281 -0.80 26.28 -3.60
C SER A 281 -1.81 27.28 -4.13
N LEU A 282 -1.87 28.44 -3.48
CA LEU A 282 -2.71 29.56 -3.89
C LEU A 282 -1.98 30.42 -4.93
N LYS A 283 -2.74 31.05 -5.83
CA LYS A 283 -2.25 31.89 -6.93
C LYS A 283 -2.27 33.38 -6.65
#